data_AF-A0A1B6I1U9-F1
#
_entry.id   AF-A0A1B6I1U9-F1
#
_cell.length_a   1.000
_cell.length_b   1.000
_cell.length_c   1.000
_cell.angle_alpha   90.00
_cell.angle_beta   90.00
_cell.angle_gamma   90.00
#
_symmetry.space_group_name_H-M   'P 1'
#
loop_
_entity.id
_entity.type
_entity.pdbx_description
1 polymer ?
#
loop_
_entity_poly.entity_id
_entity_poly.type
_entity_poly.pdbx_seq_one_letter_code
_entity_poly.pdbx_strand_id
1 'polypeptide(L)'
;MPARVAVWRRRLPVLSWLPTYSTSDAISDLVAGITVGLTLIPQVIAYSALAGLGPQYGLYSSLMGGLVYCVMGSTRQLCVGPTALVCLLTFTYTQDTNVDMVVLLTFLSGCIELLCGIFQLGFLVDFVSVPVVSGFTSAAAIIIASSQVKALFGLHFKSDNFVSTWVQFYQHVQSTLLTDLTLGSMCIITLL
;
A
#
# COMPACT_ATOMS: atom_id res chain seq x y z
N MET A 1 32.50 -11.68 22.07
CA MET A 1 31.02 -11.84 22.08
C MET A 1 30.67 -13.11 21.31
N PRO A 2 29.75 -13.97 21.77
CA PRO A 2 29.52 -15.26 21.13
C PRO A 2 28.89 -15.06 19.74
N ALA A 3 29.50 -15.62 18.70
CA ALA A 3 29.08 -15.48 17.30
C ALA A 3 27.59 -15.81 17.05
N ARG A 4 27.01 -16.71 17.87
CA ARG A 4 25.58 -17.06 17.81
C ARG A 4 24.65 -15.89 18.15
N VAL A 5 24.99 -15.04 19.11
CA VAL A 5 24.16 -13.90 19.53
C VAL A 5 24.08 -12.83 18.43
N ALA A 6 25.16 -12.66 17.66
CA ALA A 6 25.18 -11.75 16.51
C ALA A 6 24.29 -12.21 15.36
N VAL A 7 24.18 -13.53 15.13
CA VAL A 7 23.32 -14.12 14.08
C VAL A 7 21.83 -13.95 14.44
N TRP A 8 21.45 -14.20 15.69
CA TRP A 8 20.05 -14.01 16.13
C TRP A 8 19.63 -12.54 16.12
N ARG A 9 20.51 -11.61 16.52
CA ARG A 9 20.25 -10.16 16.43
C ARG A 9 20.11 -9.65 15.00
N ARG A 10 20.74 -10.31 14.02
CA ARG A 10 20.57 -9.99 12.58
C ARG A 10 19.27 -10.53 11.98
N ARG A 11 18.75 -11.65 12.49
CA ARG A 11 17.50 -12.27 11.98
C ARG A 11 16.24 -11.77 12.68
N LEU A 12 16.34 -11.38 13.95
CA LEU A 12 15.26 -10.79 14.73
C LEU A 12 15.72 -9.43 15.28
N PRO A 13 15.58 -8.35 14.48
CA PRO A 13 16.02 -7.01 14.87
C PRO A 13 15.38 -6.52 16.18
N VAL A 14 14.20 -7.04 16.54
CA VAL A 14 13.53 -6.76 17.83
C VAL A 14 14.43 -6.98 19.05
N LEU A 15 15.26 -8.01 19.05
CA LEU A 15 16.16 -8.31 20.15
C LEU A 15 17.32 -7.31 20.27
N SER A 16 17.57 -6.51 19.24
CA SER A 16 18.61 -5.47 19.23
C SER A 16 18.08 -4.12 19.68
N TRP A 17 16.84 -3.78 19.32
CA TRP A 17 16.28 -2.45 19.53
C TRP A 17 15.47 -2.34 20.84
N LEU A 18 14.84 -3.43 21.29
CA LEU A 18 14.04 -3.46 22.51
C LEU A 18 14.86 -3.17 23.79
N PRO A 19 16.10 -3.68 23.96
CA PRO A 19 16.90 -3.42 25.16
C PRO A 19 17.44 -1.99 25.27
N THR A 20 17.50 -1.26 24.15
CA THR A 20 18.00 0.12 24.09
C THR A 20 16.88 1.16 24.05
N TYR A 21 15.63 0.72 24.22
CA TYR A 21 14.45 1.55 24.11
C TYR A 21 14.24 2.39 25.37
N SER A 22 14.20 3.71 25.23
CA SER A 22 14.01 4.63 26.36
C SER A 22 12.55 5.04 26.54
N THR A 23 12.20 5.55 27.72
CA THR A 23 10.85 6.10 27.98
C THR A 23 10.55 7.35 27.15
N SER A 24 11.58 8.09 26.75
CA SER A 24 11.43 9.25 25.84
C SER A 24 11.05 8.81 24.43
N ASP A 25 11.61 7.69 23.96
CA ASP A 25 11.26 7.09 22.68
C ASP A 25 9.80 6.60 22.70
N ALA A 26 9.36 6.00 23.82
CA ALA A 26 7.99 5.52 23.98
C ALA A 26 6.94 6.62 23.80
N ILE A 27 7.17 7.81 24.36
CA ILE A 27 6.24 8.94 24.23
C ILE A 27 6.26 9.47 22.79
N SER A 28 7.45 9.58 22.19
CA SER A 28 7.61 10.07 20.82
C SER A 28 6.95 9.13 19.81
N ASP A 29 7.13 7.82 19.98
CA ASP A 29 6.54 6.78 19.14
C ASP A 29 5.02 6.66 19.36
N LEU A 30 4.51 6.95 20.56
CA LEU A 30 3.06 6.98 20.80
C LEU A 30 2.40 8.11 20.02
N VAL A 31 2.97 9.33 20.08
CA VAL A 31 2.45 10.48 19.32
C VAL A 31 2.58 10.23 17.81
N ALA A 32 3.73 9.72 17.36
CA ALA A 32 3.93 9.35 15.96
C ALA A 32 2.95 8.25 15.52
N GLY A 33 2.75 7.22 16.33
CA GLY A 33 1.86 6.10 16.06
C GLY A 33 0.38 6.52 15.98
N ILE A 34 -0.08 7.40 16.86
CA ILE A 34 -1.44 7.97 16.77
C ILE A 34 -1.57 8.80 15.49
N THR A 35 -0.58 9.64 15.19
CA THR A 35 -0.61 10.51 14.00
C THR A 35 -0.65 9.68 12.71
N VAL A 36 0.24 8.70 12.59
CA VAL A 36 0.33 7.79 11.43
C VAL A 36 -0.89 6.88 11.36
N GLY A 37 -1.41 6.41 12.50
CA GLY A 37 -2.63 5.60 12.55
C GLY A 37 -3.84 6.37 12.03
N LEU A 38 -4.02 7.63 12.46
CA LEU A 38 -5.12 8.48 12.01
C LEU A 38 -5.06 8.79 10.51
N THR A 39 -3.87 8.92 9.93
CA THR A 39 -3.71 9.12 8.48
C THR A 39 -3.86 7.83 7.69
N LEU A 40 -3.44 6.69 8.25
CA LEU A 40 -3.56 5.37 7.60
C LEU A 40 -4.99 4.89 7.47
N ILE A 41 -5.86 5.10 8.47
CA ILE A 41 -7.25 4.61 8.44
C ILE A 41 -7.99 5.03 7.15
N PRO A 42 -8.10 6.32 6.81
CA PRO A 42 -8.76 6.73 5.56
C PRO A 42 -8.01 6.23 4.32
N GLN A 43 -6.67 6.19 4.36
CA GLN A 43 -5.83 5.73 3.26
C GLN A 43 -6.11 4.26 2.90
N VAL A 44 -6.15 3.36 3.89
CA VAL A 44 -6.35 1.92 3.62
C VAL A 44 -7.79 1.58 3.24
N ILE A 45 -8.77 2.36 3.71
CA ILE A 45 -10.16 2.27 3.26
C ILE A 45 -10.23 2.60 1.77
N ALA A 46 -9.63 3.73 1.34
CA ALA A 46 -9.58 4.10 -0.06
C ALA A 46 -8.86 3.04 -0.92
N TYR A 47 -7.75 2.49 -0.43
CA TYR A 47 -7.00 1.47 -1.17
C TYR A 47 -7.72 0.13 -1.31
N SER A 48 -8.47 -0.29 -0.29
CA SER A 48 -9.31 -1.50 -0.41
C SER A 48 -10.37 -1.37 -1.49
N ALA A 49 -10.96 -0.17 -1.66
CA ALA A 49 -11.89 0.11 -2.74
C ALA A 49 -11.22 0.05 -4.13
N LEU A 50 -9.93 0.41 -4.23
CA LEU A 50 -9.15 0.24 -5.47
C LEU A 50 -8.87 -1.22 -5.81
N ALA A 51 -8.78 -2.09 -4.80
CA ALA A 51 -8.68 -3.54 -4.99
C ALA A 51 -10.04 -4.21 -5.29
N GLY A 52 -11.14 -3.44 -5.32
CA GLY A 52 -12.50 -3.98 -5.46
C GLY A 52 -12.99 -4.74 -4.22
N LEU A 53 -12.37 -4.51 -3.06
CA LEU A 53 -12.67 -5.18 -1.80
C LEU A 53 -13.43 -4.28 -0.83
N GLY A 54 -14.05 -4.90 0.17
CA GLY A 54 -14.65 -4.18 1.29
C GLY A 54 -13.61 -3.45 2.17
N PRO A 55 -14.00 -2.35 2.85
CA PRO A 55 -13.12 -1.55 3.71
C PRO A 55 -12.34 -2.34 4.76
N GLN A 56 -12.93 -3.41 5.29
CA GLN A 56 -12.31 -4.25 6.31
C GLN A 56 -10.99 -4.89 5.86
N TYR A 57 -10.84 -5.22 4.57
CA TYR A 57 -9.63 -5.86 4.05
C TYR A 57 -8.42 -4.91 4.08
N GLY A 58 -8.64 -3.61 3.86
CA GLY A 58 -7.60 -2.60 3.98
C GLY A 58 -7.08 -2.51 5.42
N LEU A 59 -7.99 -2.50 6.39
CA LEU A 59 -7.66 -2.45 7.82
C LEU A 59 -6.95 -3.73 8.30
N TYR A 60 -7.38 -4.90 7.83
CA TYR A 60 -6.72 -6.16 8.18
C TYR A 60 -5.30 -6.24 7.62
N SER A 61 -5.10 -5.79 6.37
CA SER A 61 -3.79 -5.82 5.72
C SER A 61 -2.78 -4.89 6.41
N SER A 62 -3.16 -3.66 6.77
CA SER A 62 -2.25 -2.73 7.44
C SER A 62 -1.92 -3.14 8.86
N LEU A 63 -2.90 -3.64 9.62
CA LEU A 63 -2.69 -4.11 10.99
C LEU A 63 -1.73 -5.31 11.01
N MET A 64 -1.99 -6.34 10.20
CA MET A 64 -1.15 -7.53 10.17
C MET A 64 0.25 -7.24 9.62
N GLY A 65 0.35 -6.41 8.58
CA GLY A 65 1.64 -5.95 8.05
C GLY A 65 2.48 -5.24 9.10
N GLY A 66 1.88 -4.32 9.87
CA GLY A 66 2.55 -3.61 10.96
C GLY A 66 3.00 -4.52 12.10
N LEU A 67 2.17 -5.49 12.52
CA LEU A 67 2.52 -6.44 13.58
C LEU A 67 3.69 -7.34 13.18
N VAL A 68 3.68 -7.88 11.96
CA VAL A 68 4.77 -8.72 11.45
C VAL A 68 6.05 -7.90 11.31
N TYR A 69 5.95 -6.67 10.78
CA TYR A 69 7.10 -5.79 10.60
C TYR A 69 7.66 -5.28 11.93
N CYS A 70 6.86 -5.11 12.99
CA CYS A 70 7.36 -4.76 14.32
C CYS A 70 8.40 -5.79 14.85
N VAL A 71 8.20 -7.07 14.54
CA VAL A 71 9.07 -8.16 14.99
C VAL A 71 10.27 -8.35 14.05
N MET A 72 10.03 -8.31 12.73
CA MET A 72 11.03 -8.67 11.71
C MET A 72 11.71 -7.48 11.03
N GLY A 73 11.19 -6.27 11.22
CA GLY A 73 11.62 -5.07 10.51
C GLY A 73 13.01 -4.61 10.91
N SER A 74 13.80 -4.23 9.91
CA SER A 74 15.17 -3.72 10.08
C SER A 74 15.21 -2.21 10.36
N THR A 75 14.23 -1.46 9.84
CA THR A 75 14.15 0.00 9.96
C THR A 75 13.02 0.42 10.88
N ARG A 76 13.32 1.22 11.91
CA ARG A 76 12.36 1.66 12.95
C ARG A 76 11.24 2.57 12.42
N GLN A 77 11.54 3.40 11.43
CA GLN A 77 10.62 4.44 10.92
C GLN A 77 9.74 3.98 9.74
N LEU A 78 9.91 2.75 9.26
CA LEU A 78 9.15 2.28 8.11
C LEU A 78 7.74 1.86 8.56
N CYS A 79 6.73 2.46 7.94
CA CYS A 79 5.35 2.03 8.08
C CYS A 79 4.99 1.07 6.94
N VAL A 80 4.51 -0.13 7.29
CA VAL A 80 4.07 -1.15 6.34
C VAL A 80 2.56 -1.13 6.21
N GLY A 81 2.06 -1.11 4.98
CA GLY A 81 0.65 -1.14 4.67
C GLY A 81 0.39 -1.37 3.18
N PRO A 82 -0.86 -1.54 2.77
CA PRO A 82 -1.21 -1.65 1.37
C PRO A 82 -0.83 -0.35 0.64
N THR A 83 -0.45 -0.48 -0.64
CA THR A 83 -0.15 0.65 -1.52
C THR A 83 -1.13 0.66 -2.69
N ALA A 84 -1.45 1.87 -3.19
CA ALA A 84 -2.41 2.03 -4.28
C ALA A 84 -2.07 1.16 -5.51
N LEU A 85 -0.80 1.06 -5.87
CA LEU A 85 -0.36 0.26 -7.02
C LEU A 85 -0.62 -1.23 -6.83
N VAL A 86 -0.28 -1.79 -5.66
CA VAL A 86 -0.51 -3.22 -5.38
C VAL A 86 -2.01 -3.53 -5.35
N CYS A 87 -2.83 -2.61 -4.84
CA CYS A 87 -4.28 -2.74 -4.88
C CYS A 87 -4.84 -2.75 -6.31
N LEU A 88 -4.36 -1.84 -7.18
CA LEU A 88 -4.76 -1.82 -8.60
C LEU A 88 -4.31 -3.07 -9.34
N LEU A 89 -3.08 -3.53 -9.14
CA LEU A 89 -2.60 -4.78 -9.75
C LEU A 89 -3.43 -5.98 -9.27
N THR A 90 -3.72 -6.06 -7.97
CA THR A 90 -4.59 -7.10 -7.42
C THR A 90 -5.94 -7.08 -8.15
N PHE A 91 -6.57 -5.91 -8.25
CA PHE A 91 -7.84 -5.75 -8.97
C PHE A 91 -7.77 -6.25 -10.41
N THR A 92 -6.73 -5.88 -11.18
CA THR A 92 -6.61 -6.31 -12.59
C THR A 92 -6.59 -7.83 -12.78
N TYR A 93 -6.09 -8.59 -11.79
CA TYR A 93 -6.05 -10.05 -11.83
C TYR A 93 -7.24 -10.72 -11.15
N THR A 94 -8.04 -9.99 -10.36
CA THR A 94 -9.11 -10.57 -9.53
C THR A 94 -10.49 -9.95 -9.75
N GLN A 95 -10.66 -9.02 -10.70
CA GLN A 95 -11.86 -8.16 -10.88
C GLN A 95 -13.20 -8.86 -11.08
N ASP A 96 -13.24 -10.16 -11.37
CA ASP A 96 -14.49 -10.96 -11.47
C ASP A 96 -14.41 -12.28 -10.68
N THR A 97 -13.57 -12.32 -9.66
CA THR A 97 -13.34 -13.53 -8.84
C THR A 97 -13.84 -13.35 -7.41
N ASN A 98 -13.98 -14.47 -6.70
CA ASN A 98 -14.32 -14.44 -5.27
C ASN A 98 -13.15 -13.91 -4.45
N VAL A 99 -13.44 -13.39 -3.26
CA VAL A 99 -12.43 -12.90 -2.31
C VAL A 99 -11.38 -13.97 -1.97
N ASP A 100 -11.76 -15.25 -2.00
CA ASP A 100 -10.84 -16.37 -1.78
C ASP A 100 -9.67 -16.38 -2.78
N MET A 101 -9.90 -15.97 -4.04
CA MET A 101 -8.84 -15.85 -5.04
C MET A 101 -7.87 -14.71 -4.71
N VAL A 102 -8.36 -13.61 -4.13
CA VAL A 102 -7.52 -12.49 -3.68
C VAL A 102 -6.64 -12.91 -2.51
N VAL A 103 -7.22 -13.67 -1.57
CA VAL A 103 -6.48 -14.24 -0.43
C VAL A 103 -5.41 -15.21 -0.94
N LEU A 104 -5.76 -16.09 -1.89
CA LEU A 104 -4.83 -17.04 -2.49
C LEU A 104 -3.68 -16.32 -3.23
N LEU A 105 -3.99 -15.29 -4.02
CA LEU A 105 -3.00 -14.49 -4.74
C LEU A 105 -2.02 -13.83 -3.76
N THR A 106 -2.54 -13.24 -2.68
CA THR A 106 -1.74 -12.59 -1.64
C THR A 106 -0.86 -13.60 -0.90
N PHE A 107 -1.41 -14.77 -0.58
CA PHE A 107 -0.67 -15.86 0.05
C PHE A 107 0.47 -16.37 -0.85
N LEU A 108 0.20 -16.56 -2.14
CA LEU A 108 1.19 -17.01 -3.10
C LEU A 108 2.29 -15.95 -3.32
N SER A 109 1.93 -14.67 -3.41
CA SER A 109 2.89 -13.57 -3.47
C SER A 109 3.82 -13.59 -2.25
N GLY A 110 3.25 -13.74 -1.05
CA GLY A 110 4.04 -13.85 0.19
C GLY A 110 4.97 -15.08 0.19
N CYS A 111 4.52 -16.22 -0.35
CA CYS A 111 5.39 -17.39 -0.51
C CYS A 111 6.57 -17.11 -1.46
N ILE A 112 6.31 -16.43 -2.59
CA ILE A 112 7.35 -16.06 -3.55
C ILE A 112 8.33 -15.06 -2.92
N GLU A 113 7.85 -14.04 -2.23
CA GLU A 113 8.69 -13.06 -1.52
C GLU A 113 9.55 -13.73 -0.44
N LEU A 114 8.99 -14.69 0.30
CA LEU A 114 9.72 -15.47 1.30
C LEU A 114 10.82 -16.31 0.63
N LEU A 115 10.51 -16.99 -0.49
CA LEU A 115 11.50 -17.73 -1.27
C LEU A 115 12.62 -16.82 -1.77
N CYS A 116 12.28 -15.65 -2.33
CA CYS A 116 13.26 -14.64 -2.74
C CYS A 116 14.14 -14.19 -1.57
N GLY A 117 13.57 -14.02 -0.38
CA GLY A 117 14.30 -13.72 0.85
C GLY A 117 15.24 -14.85 1.30
N ILE A 118 14.81 -16.12 1.22
CA ILE A 118 15.64 -17.30 1.52
C ILE A 118 16.82 -17.38 0.55
N PHE A 119 16.58 -17.18 -0.74
CA PHE A 119 17.63 -17.18 -1.77
C PHE A 119 18.45 -15.89 -1.80
N GLN A 120 18.20 -14.94 -0.89
CA GLN A 120 18.89 -13.66 -0.79
C GLN A 120 18.89 -12.87 -2.10
N LEU A 121 17.80 -12.96 -2.87
CA LEU A 121 17.64 -12.29 -4.16
C LEU A 121 17.49 -10.76 -4.04
N GLY A 122 17.64 -10.19 -2.85
CA GLY A 122 17.63 -8.74 -2.64
C GLY A 122 18.71 -8.00 -3.44
N PHE A 123 19.83 -8.66 -3.76
CA PHE A 123 20.86 -8.08 -4.62
C PHE A 123 20.36 -7.73 -6.04
N LEU A 124 19.26 -8.35 -6.50
CA LEU A 124 18.65 -8.02 -7.79
C LEU A 124 18.09 -6.60 -7.80
N VAL A 125 17.68 -6.07 -6.64
CA VAL A 125 17.16 -4.70 -6.52
C VAL A 125 18.24 -3.67 -6.85
N ASP A 126 19.50 -3.96 -6.51
CA ASP A 126 20.64 -3.08 -6.78
C ASP A 126 20.95 -2.96 -8.29
N PHE A 127 20.45 -3.88 -9.11
CA PHE A 127 20.58 -3.82 -10.57
C PHE A 127 19.48 -2.99 -11.25
N VAL A 128 18.44 -2.58 -10.52
CA VAL A 128 17.40 -1.72 -11.09
C VAL A 128 17.90 -0.29 -11.13
N SER A 129 18.11 0.23 -12.34
CA SER A 129 18.66 1.58 -12.52
C SER A 129 17.67 2.66 -12.06
N VAL A 130 18.20 3.78 -11.56
CA VAL A 130 17.39 4.94 -11.14
C VAL A 130 16.41 5.41 -12.22
N PRO A 131 16.77 5.48 -13.53
CA PRO A 131 15.83 5.81 -14.60
C PRO A 131 14.66 4.82 -14.72
N VAL A 132 14.89 3.52 -14.52
CA VAL A 132 13.83 2.50 -14.58
C VAL A 132 12.86 2.67 -13.41
N VAL A 133 13.39 2.86 -12.19
CA VAL A 133 12.55 3.12 -11.01
C VAL A 133 11.74 4.40 -11.21
N SER A 134 12.37 5.48 -11.67
CA SER A 134 11.71 6.77 -11.92
C SER A 134 10.62 6.67 -12.99
N GLY A 135 10.89 5.97 -14.11
CA GLY A 135 9.91 5.73 -15.16
C GLY A 135 8.72 4.91 -14.66
N PHE A 136 8.98 3.82 -13.91
CA PHE A 136 7.95 3.00 -13.29
C PHE A 136 7.09 3.80 -12.30
N THR A 137 7.71 4.56 -11.40
CA THR A 137 6.96 5.38 -10.42
C THR A 137 6.14 6.48 -11.09
N SER A 138 6.63 7.07 -12.18
CA SER A 138 5.91 8.11 -12.92
C SER A 138 4.68 7.52 -13.64
N ALA A 139 4.85 6.36 -14.29
CA ALA A 139 3.74 5.64 -14.91
C ALA A 139 2.71 5.19 -13.87
N ALA A 140 3.16 4.67 -12.72
CA ALA A 140 2.30 4.31 -11.60
C ALA A 140 1.46 5.50 -11.10
N ALA A 141 2.08 6.67 -10.93
CA ALA A 141 1.38 7.88 -10.50
C ALA A 141 0.27 8.29 -11.50
N ILE A 142 0.56 8.23 -12.80
CA ILE A 142 -0.41 8.54 -13.86
C ILE A 142 -1.59 7.54 -13.85
N ILE A 143 -1.30 6.25 -13.68
CA ILE A 143 -2.32 5.20 -13.60
C ILE A 143 -3.19 5.39 -12.36
N ILE A 144 -2.58 5.65 -11.20
CA ILE A 144 -3.31 5.92 -9.95
C ILE A 144 -4.20 7.15 -10.12
N ALA A 145 -3.67 8.27 -10.61
CA ALA A 145 -4.45 9.48 -10.85
C ALA A 145 -5.65 9.22 -11.78
N SER A 146 -5.43 8.48 -12.86
CA SER A 146 -6.49 8.12 -13.81
C SER A 146 -7.56 7.22 -13.18
N SER A 147 -7.17 6.29 -12.31
CA SER A 147 -8.12 5.43 -11.58
C SER A 147 -9.04 6.20 -10.62
N GLN A 148 -8.60 7.39 -10.16
CA GLN A 148 -9.39 8.25 -9.26
C GLN A 148 -10.38 9.15 -10.00
N VAL A 149 -10.26 9.33 -11.32
CA VAL A 149 -11.12 10.24 -12.09
C VAL A 149 -12.60 9.89 -11.91
N LYS A 150 -12.96 8.60 -11.89
CA LYS A 150 -14.35 8.18 -11.65
C LYS A 150 -14.87 8.64 -10.28
N ALA A 151 -14.04 8.54 -9.23
CA ALA A 151 -14.41 8.91 -7.87
C ALA A 151 -14.49 10.44 -7.70
N LEU A 152 -13.59 11.19 -8.34
CA LEU A 152 -13.59 12.65 -8.31
C LEU A 152 -14.83 13.26 -8.96
N PHE A 153 -15.34 12.63 -10.02
CA PHE A 153 -16.48 13.13 -10.78
C PHE A 153 -17.83 12.47 -10.41
N GLY A 154 -17.84 11.59 -9.39
CA GLY A 154 -19.05 10.87 -8.95
C GLY A 154 -19.62 9.90 -9.99
N LEU A 155 -18.77 9.34 -10.86
CA LEU A 155 -19.19 8.48 -11.96
C LEU A 155 -19.12 7.00 -11.58
N HIS A 156 -20.18 6.25 -11.90
CA HIS A 156 -20.27 4.82 -11.64
C HIS A 156 -20.18 4.02 -12.94
N PHE A 157 -18.97 3.57 -13.28
CA PHE A 157 -18.74 2.68 -14.41
C PHE A 157 -17.60 1.67 -14.12
N LYS A 158 -17.61 0.54 -14.82
CA LYS A 158 -16.56 -0.50 -14.70
C LYS A 158 -15.47 -0.25 -15.73
N SER A 159 -14.23 -0.03 -15.31
CA SER A 159 -13.09 0.09 -16.21
C SER A 159 -11.94 -0.82 -15.75
N ASP A 160 -11.43 -1.60 -16.71
CA ASP A 160 -10.45 -2.65 -16.42
C ASP A 160 -9.02 -2.15 -16.65
N ASN A 161 -8.86 -1.14 -17.52
CA ASN A 161 -7.58 -0.63 -17.99
C ASN A 161 -7.57 0.91 -18.09
N PHE A 162 -6.37 1.51 -18.06
CA PHE A 162 -6.16 2.96 -18.21
C PHE A 162 -6.95 3.55 -19.39
N VAL A 163 -6.83 2.95 -20.59
CA VAL A 163 -7.50 3.44 -21.79
C VAL A 163 -9.02 3.36 -21.66
N SER A 164 -9.53 2.25 -21.12
CA SER A 164 -10.98 2.06 -20.92
C SER A 164 -11.56 3.09 -19.94
N THR A 165 -10.80 3.49 -18.92
CA THR A 165 -11.22 4.53 -17.96
C THR A 165 -11.47 5.86 -18.66
N TRP A 166 -10.58 6.27 -19.56
CA TRP A 166 -10.72 7.54 -20.29
C TRP A 166 -11.81 7.49 -21.36
N VAL A 167 -11.96 6.38 -22.07
CA VAL A 167 -13.05 6.19 -23.04
C VAL A 167 -14.42 6.25 -22.35
N GLN A 168 -14.57 5.53 -21.23
CA GLN A 168 -15.84 5.51 -20.49
C GLN A 168 -16.12 6.84 -19.79
N PHE A 169 -15.07 7.52 -19.30
CA PHE A 169 -15.20 8.87 -18.76
C PHE A 169 -15.78 9.84 -19.81
N TYR A 170 -15.26 9.82 -21.05
CA TYR A 170 -15.77 10.68 -22.11
C TYR A 170 -17.24 10.38 -22.44
N GLN A 171 -17.63 9.11 -22.43
CA GLN A 171 -19.03 8.70 -22.68
C GLN A 171 -19.98 9.12 -21.56
N HIS A 172 -19.51 9.18 -20.30
CA HIS A 172 -20.33 9.48 -19.12
C HIS A 172 -20.11 10.90 -18.56
N VAL A 173 -19.43 11.78 -19.30
CA VAL A 173 -19.09 13.13 -18.81
C VAL A 173 -20.33 13.98 -18.49
N GLN A 174 -21.48 13.66 -19.11
CA GLN A 174 -22.74 14.35 -18.89
C GLN A 174 -23.46 13.90 -17.60
N SER A 175 -23.16 12.71 -17.06
CA SER A 175 -23.75 12.21 -15.82
C SER A 175 -22.95 12.57 -14.58
N THR A 176 -22.16 13.64 -14.64
CA THR A 176 -21.27 14.06 -13.55
C THR A 176 -22.06 14.64 -12.39
N LEU A 177 -21.75 14.16 -11.18
CA LEU A 177 -22.34 14.68 -9.95
C LEU A 177 -21.53 15.90 -9.50
N LEU A 178 -22.12 17.08 -9.68
CA LEU A 178 -21.49 18.36 -9.36
C LEU A 178 -21.13 18.46 -7.86
N THR A 179 -21.90 17.82 -6.99
CA THR A 179 -21.61 17.73 -5.55
C THR A 179 -20.28 17.04 -5.27
N ASP A 180 -20.05 15.88 -5.89
CA ASP A 180 -18.86 15.06 -5.65
C ASP A 180 -17.62 15.74 -6.21
N LEU A 181 -17.77 16.40 -7.37
CA LEU A 181 -16.70 17.21 -7.97
C LEU A 181 -16.30 18.39 -7.09
N THR A 182 -17.29 19.13 -6.55
CA THR A 182 -17.00 20.25 -5.64
C THR A 182 -16.37 19.79 -4.33
N LEU A 183 -16.84 18.67 -3.77
CA LEU A 183 -16.26 18.08 -2.56
C LEU A 183 -14.81 17.64 -2.80
N GLY A 184 -14.58 16.87 -3.86
CA GLY A 184 -13.25 16.34 -4.17
C GLY A 184 -12.24 17.43 -4.50
N SER A 185 -12.64 18.45 -5.26
CA SER A 185 -11.77 19.61 -5.55
C SER A 185 -11.44 20.42 -4.30
N MET A 186 -12.40 20.67 -3.41
CA MET A 186 -12.14 21.30 -2.11
C MET A 186 -11.18 20.47 -1.26
N CYS A 187 -11.38 19.15 -1.17
CA CYS A 187 -10.47 18.27 -0.44
C CYS A 187 -9.03 18.33 -0.98
N ILE A 188 -8.87 18.31 -2.30
CA ILE A 188 -7.55 18.44 -2.95
C ILE A 188 -6.91 19.78 -2.57
N ILE A 189 -7.64 20.89 -2.65
CA ILE A 189 -7.10 22.23 -2.32
C ILE A 189 -6.73 22.35 -0.84
N THR A 190 -7.46 21.68 0.05
CA THR A 190 -7.24 21.83 1.50
C THR A 190 -6.07 20.97 1.99
N LEU A 191 -5.80 19.83 1.34
CA LEU A 191 -4.79 18.86 1.75
C LEU A 191 -3.43 19.02 1.05
N LEU A 192 -3.38 19.75 -0.06
CA LEU A 192 -2.22 19.88 -0.95
C LEU A 192 -1.66 21.31 -0.88
#